data_AF-A0A956KSS4-F1
#
_entry.id   AF-A0A956KSS4-F1
#
_cell.length_a   1.000
_cell.length_b   1.000
_cell.length_c   1.000
_cell.angle_alpha   90.00
_cell.angle_beta   90.00
_cell.angle_gamma   90.00
#
_symmetry.space_group_name_H-M   'P 1'
#
loop_
_entity.id
_entity.type
_entity.pdbx_description
1 polymer ?
#
loop_
_entity_poly.entity_id
_entity_poly.type
_entity_poly.pdbx_seq_one_letter_code
_entity_poly.pdbx_strand_id
1 'polypeptide(L)'
;MSRKLSSTLALPATLAALLGLATVAIATPAAASRPTGSKQEPAFPGRPGEPGSGVGRIVEGGSDPNRLQAPLPRRPRNDEEAQAIEELEEIFQRFESASIAVEETLTDQLIIEGEKGRAELEKGYDSQIREHRAQSRVLRSKAITRYEDFLKLHPNDAGWTPEIMFRLAELHFEASLERYQRQEEAWQEQLAALEARKEAGEQNVPDPPTPPSVDYKRSIELLSQVVSGFPDYSLNDAALYRMGVLLYESEQFDASRQSFLALTCSNRYAAPNPDFSNVVPSGSFRTGDYENCKALNPKSDFVAESWLRVGELHYDVDEYDPA
;
A
#
# COMPACT_ATOMS: atom_id res chain seq x y z
N MET A 1 -2.07 -38.38 -50.04
CA MET A 1 -1.13 -38.13 -48.92
C MET A 1 -1.43 -36.75 -48.36
N SER A 2 -2.25 -36.71 -47.30
CA SER A 2 -2.72 -35.50 -46.64
C SER A 2 -1.59 -34.80 -45.87
N ARG A 3 -1.33 -33.53 -46.17
CA ARG A 3 -0.51 -32.66 -45.33
C ARG A 3 -1.45 -31.93 -44.36
N LYS A 4 -1.32 -32.26 -43.07
CA LYS A 4 -2.01 -31.59 -41.96
C LYS A 4 -1.39 -30.21 -41.76
N LEU A 5 -2.24 -29.19 -41.78
CA LEU A 5 -1.99 -27.88 -41.19
C LEU A 5 -2.10 -28.03 -39.66
N SER A 6 -1.11 -27.55 -38.94
CA SER A 6 -1.19 -27.32 -37.50
C SER A 6 -0.86 -25.85 -37.26
N SER A 7 -1.90 -25.04 -37.06
CA SER A 7 -1.80 -23.68 -36.57
C SER A 7 -1.97 -23.72 -35.05
N THR A 8 -0.97 -23.26 -34.31
CA THR A 8 -1.12 -22.95 -32.89
C THR A 8 -0.97 -21.45 -32.74
N LEU A 9 -2.11 -20.77 -32.65
CA LEU A 9 -2.22 -19.41 -32.13
C LEU A 9 -1.97 -19.47 -30.62
N ALA A 10 -0.89 -18.83 -30.17
CA ALA A 10 -0.69 -18.51 -28.77
C ALA A 10 -1.30 -17.11 -28.53
N LEU A 11 -2.35 -17.03 -27.72
CA LEU A 11 -2.79 -15.78 -27.11
C LEU A 11 -1.96 -15.53 -25.84
N PRO A 12 -1.49 -14.30 -25.58
CA PRO A 12 -0.93 -13.96 -24.28
C PRO A 12 -2.06 -13.77 -23.27
N ALA A 13 -2.03 -14.52 -22.18
CA ALA A 13 -2.87 -14.30 -21.02
C ALA A 13 -2.34 -13.07 -20.26
N THR A 14 -3.07 -11.96 -20.32
CA THR A 14 -2.88 -10.81 -19.45
C THR A 14 -3.44 -11.13 -18.07
N LEU A 15 -2.56 -11.47 -17.11
CA LEU A 15 -2.92 -11.60 -15.71
C LEU A 15 -2.93 -10.20 -15.08
N ALA A 16 -4.12 -9.68 -14.78
CA ALA A 16 -4.29 -8.50 -13.95
C ALA A 16 -4.32 -8.94 -12.48
N ALA A 17 -3.20 -8.78 -11.78
CA ALA A 17 -3.13 -8.98 -10.34
C ALA A 17 -3.75 -7.77 -9.62
N LEU A 18 -4.98 -7.93 -9.12
CA LEU A 18 -5.63 -6.98 -8.22
C LEU A 18 -5.09 -7.23 -6.79
N LEU A 19 -4.08 -6.47 -6.38
CA LEU A 19 -3.64 -6.39 -4.99
C LEU A 19 -4.65 -5.58 -4.16
N GLY A 20 -5.53 -6.29 -3.44
CA GLY A 20 -6.34 -5.73 -2.37
C GLY A 20 -5.58 -5.72 -1.04
N LEU A 21 -4.83 -4.66 -0.76
CA LEU A 21 -4.24 -4.41 0.56
C LEU A 21 -5.23 -3.62 1.43
N ALA A 22 -5.97 -4.32 2.28
CA ALA A 22 -6.70 -3.72 3.39
C ALA A 22 -5.73 -3.42 4.54
N THR A 23 -5.11 -2.24 4.50
CA THR A 23 -4.38 -1.72 5.66
C THR A 23 -5.39 -1.30 6.74
N VAL A 24 -5.43 -2.02 7.86
CA VAL A 24 -6.06 -1.53 9.08
C VAL A 24 -5.21 -0.36 9.60
N ALA A 25 -5.60 0.85 9.22
CA ALA A 25 -5.04 2.08 9.77
C ALA A 25 -5.58 2.26 11.19
N ILE A 26 -4.75 1.94 12.20
CA ILE A 26 -4.98 2.43 13.56
C ILE A 26 -4.73 3.93 13.49
N ALA A 27 -5.81 4.71 13.40
CA ALA A 27 -5.77 6.15 13.47
C ALA A 27 -5.40 6.59 14.89
N THR A 28 -4.10 6.66 15.18
CA THR A 28 -3.61 7.53 16.24
C THR A 28 -3.81 8.96 15.75
N PRO A 29 -4.50 9.85 16.48
CA PRO A 29 -4.53 11.26 16.10
C PRO A 29 -3.09 11.76 16.12
N ALA A 30 -2.56 12.08 14.94
CA ALA A 30 -1.30 12.80 14.81
C ALA A 30 -1.48 14.13 15.54
N ALA A 31 -0.96 14.20 16.75
CA ALA A 31 -0.78 15.44 17.47
C ALA A 31 0.25 16.24 16.67
N ALA A 32 -0.24 17.12 15.79
CA ALA A 32 0.58 18.14 15.16
C ALA A 32 1.32 18.87 16.28
N SER A 33 2.64 18.71 16.30
CA SER A 33 3.55 19.40 17.20
C SER A 33 3.34 20.90 17.04
N ARG A 34 2.54 21.48 17.93
CA ARG A 34 2.41 22.94 18.03
C ARG A 34 3.79 23.49 18.40
N PRO A 35 4.34 24.46 17.64
CA PRO A 35 5.55 25.12 18.06
C PRO A 35 5.29 25.80 19.42
N THR A 36 5.98 25.32 20.44
CA THR A 36 6.02 25.89 21.78
C THR A 36 6.80 27.20 21.73
N GLY A 37 6.10 28.26 21.37
CA GLY A 37 6.61 29.61 21.38
C GLY A 37 5.45 30.58 21.56
N SER A 38 5.05 30.83 22.81
CA SER A 38 4.12 31.90 23.14
C SER A 38 4.78 33.26 22.93
N LYS A 39 4.93 33.68 21.68
CA LYS A 39 4.88 35.11 21.36
C LYS A 39 3.41 35.43 21.20
N GLN A 40 2.82 36.03 22.23
CA GLN A 40 1.56 36.74 22.09
C GLN A 40 1.77 37.82 21.02
N GLU A 41 1.29 37.55 19.81
CA GLU A 41 1.08 38.62 18.85
C GLU A 41 0.13 39.63 19.48
N PRO A 42 0.39 40.94 19.35
CA PRO A 42 -0.54 41.94 19.85
C PRO A 42 -1.88 41.70 19.17
N ALA A 43 -2.92 41.47 19.98
CA ALA A 43 -4.28 41.36 19.49
C ALA A 43 -4.67 42.70 18.87
N PHE A 44 -4.57 42.79 17.54
CA PHE A 44 -5.12 43.93 16.83
C PHE A 44 -6.64 43.88 16.99
N PRO A 45 -7.28 44.95 17.48
CA PRO A 45 -8.73 44.99 17.54
C PRO A 45 -9.27 44.85 16.12
N GLY A 46 -9.95 43.74 15.85
CA GLY A 46 -10.50 43.44 14.53
C GLY A 46 -11.40 44.57 14.04
N ARG A 47 -11.22 45.00 12.80
CA ARG A 47 -12.06 46.04 12.20
C ARG A 47 -13.41 45.45 11.78
N PRO A 48 -14.53 46.14 12.05
CA PRO A 48 -15.85 45.67 11.60
C PRO A 48 -15.91 45.47 10.09
N GLY A 49 -16.22 44.24 9.66
CA GLY A 49 -16.42 43.91 8.24
C GLY A 49 -15.20 43.38 7.49
N GLU A 50 -14.01 43.29 8.12
CA GLU A 50 -12.87 42.58 7.53
C GLU A 50 -13.03 41.04 7.68
N PRO A 51 -12.79 40.24 6.61
CA PRO A 51 -12.80 38.79 6.70
C PRO A 51 -11.81 38.27 7.74
N GLY A 52 -12.25 37.42 8.66
CA GLY A 52 -11.42 36.83 9.71
C GLY A 52 -11.23 37.67 10.97
N SER A 53 -11.79 38.89 11.05
CA SER A 53 -11.65 39.77 12.22
C SER A 53 -12.51 39.38 13.43
N GLY A 54 -13.47 38.46 13.24
CA GLY A 54 -14.44 38.06 14.28
C GLY A 54 -15.47 39.13 14.64
N VAL A 55 -15.38 40.34 14.07
CA VAL A 55 -16.30 41.45 14.30
C VAL A 55 -17.22 41.60 13.08
N GLY A 56 -18.51 41.36 13.28
CA GLY A 56 -19.53 41.52 12.25
C GLY A 56 -19.54 42.94 11.67
N ARG A 57 -19.79 43.06 10.37
CA ARG A 57 -19.95 44.36 9.70
C ARG A 57 -21.09 45.13 10.36
N ILE A 58 -20.85 46.38 10.75
CA ILE A 58 -21.92 47.30 11.15
C ILE A 58 -22.70 47.64 9.88
N VAL A 59 -23.96 47.18 9.80
CA VAL A 59 -24.86 47.51 8.70
C VAL A 59 -25.55 48.83 9.05
N GLU A 60 -24.95 49.94 8.64
CA GLU A 60 -25.61 51.24 8.72
C GLU A 60 -26.52 51.44 7.50
N GLY A 61 -27.82 51.58 7.76
CA GLY A 61 -28.85 51.83 6.74
C GLY A 61 -29.58 50.57 6.29
N GLY A 62 -30.92 50.61 6.32
CA GLY A 62 -31.76 49.58 5.74
C GLY A 62 -31.48 49.48 4.24
N SER A 63 -31.19 48.26 3.75
CA SER A 63 -31.02 47.99 2.33
C SER A 63 -32.36 48.19 1.63
N ASP A 64 -32.60 49.38 1.09
CA ASP A 64 -33.67 49.61 0.13
C ASP A 64 -33.32 48.85 -1.16
N PRO A 65 -34.04 47.77 -1.52
CA PRO A 65 -33.74 47.01 -2.73
C PRO A 65 -33.88 47.86 -4.01
N ASN A 66 -34.58 49.01 -3.98
CA ASN A 66 -34.63 49.95 -5.10
C ASN A 66 -33.35 50.81 -5.22
N ARG A 67 -32.52 50.89 -4.18
CA ARG A 67 -31.22 51.61 -4.24
C ARG A 67 -30.10 50.81 -4.88
N LEU A 68 -30.30 49.50 -5.10
CA LEU A 68 -29.33 48.62 -5.77
C LEU A 68 -29.68 48.40 -7.26
N GLN A 69 -30.50 49.27 -7.86
CA GLN A 69 -30.65 49.26 -9.31
C GLN A 69 -29.39 49.86 -9.95
N ALA A 70 -28.75 49.07 -10.83
CA ALA A 70 -27.69 49.56 -11.68
C ALA A 70 -28.20 50.81 -12.43
N PRO A 71 -27.44 51.92 -12.44
CA PRO A 71 -27.82 53.10 -13.20
C PRO A 71 -28.07 52.71 -14.66
N LEU A 72 -29.19 53.17 -15.25
CA LEU A 72 -29.45 52.96 -16.66
C LEU A 72 -28.30 53.56 -17.49
N PRO A 73 -27.84 52.89 -18.56
CA PRO A 73 -26.78 53.41 -19.41
C PRO A 73 -27.19 54.79 -19.94
N ARG A 74 -26.44 55.83 -19.54
CA ARG A 74 -26.65 57.19 -20.02
C ARG A 74 -25.99 57.30 -21.39
N ARG A 75 -26.72 57.85 -22.37
CA ARG A 75 -26.12 58.29 -23.62
C ARG A 75 -25.23 59.52 -23.35
N PRO A 76 -24.09 59.67 -24.05
CA PRO A 76 -23.27 60.87 -23.93
C PRO A 76 -24.08 62.12 -24.25
N ARG A 77 -23.87 63.21 -23.52
CA ARG A 77 -24.62 64.47 -23.68
C ARG A 77 -24.04 65.36 -24.77
N ASN A 78 -22.77 65.17 -25.12
CA ASN A 78 -22.05 65.88 -26.17
C ASN A 78 -20.87 65.03 -26.68
N ASP A 79 -20.18 65.51 -27.72
CA ASP A 79 -19.07 64.79 -28.36
C ASP A 79 -17.85 64.63 -27.44
N GLU A 80 -17.62 65.59 -26.53
CA GLU A 80 -16.53 65.53 -25.54
C GLU A 80 -16.77 64.41 -24.50
N GLU A 81 -18.00 64.25 -24.01
CA GLU A 81 -18.38 63.14 -23.13
C GLU A 81 -18.32 61.80 -23.86
N ALA A 82 -18.65 61.77 -25.17
CA ALA A 82 -18.52 60.56 -25.98
C ALA A 82 -17.04 60.12 -26.11
N GLN A 83 -16.14 61.06 -26.38
CA GLN A 83 -14.69 60.80 -26.44
C GLN A 83 -14.12 60.37 -25.09
N ALA A 84 -14.56 60.99 -24.00
CA ALA A 84 -14.13 60.61 -22.65
C ALA A 84 -14.60 59.21 -22.25
N ILE A 85 -15.79 58.79 -22.69
CA ILE A 85 -16.28 57.42 -22.49
C ILE A 85 -15.45 56.42 -23.29
N GLU A 86 -15.13 56.71 -24.55
CA GLU A 86 -14.28 55.86 -25.39
C GLU A 86 -12.88 55.69 -24.80
N GLU A 87 -12.26 56.77 -24.31
CA GLU A 87 -10.96 56.72 -23.64
C GLU A 87 -11.01 55.89 -22.34
N LEU A 88 -12.09 56.03 -21.56
CA LEU A 88 -12.30 55.24 -20.35
C LEU A 88 -12.51 53.75 -20.66
N GLU A 89 -13.26 53.42 -21.72
CA GLU A 89 -13.45 52.05 -22.20
C GLU A 89 -12.11 51.43 -22.64
N GLU A 90 -11.26 52.19 -23.34
CA GLU A 90 -9.93 51.74 -23.73
C GLU A 90 -9.03 51.49 -22.51
N ILE A 91 -9.04 52.40 -21.52
CA ILE A 91 -8.30 52.21 -20.26
C ILE A 91 -8.81 50.96 -19.53
N PHE A 92 -10.13 50.75 -19.49
CA PHE A 92 -10.73 49.59 -18.83
C PHE A 92 -10.31 48.28 -19.53
N GLN A 93 -10.35 48.21 -20.85
CA GLN A 93 -9.90 47.03 -21.61
C GLN A 93 -8.42 46.72 -21.38
N ARG A 94 -7.57 47.76 -21.34
CA ARG A 94 -6.14 47.61 -21.01
C ARG A 94 -5.93 47.11 -19.57
N PHE A 95 -6.72 47.61 -18.62
CA PHE A 95 -6.66 47.14 -17.24
C PHE A 95 -7.15 45.69 -17.10
N GLU A 96 -8.24 45.32 -17.78
CA GLU A 96 -8.79 43.96 -17.78
C GLU A 96 -7.79 42.96 -18.37
N SER A 97 -7.25 43.25 -19.56
CA SER A 97 -6.21 42.43 -20.18
C SER A 97 -4.95 42.29 -19.32
N ALA A 98 -4.51 43.38 -18.68
CA ALA A 98 -3.38 43.34 -17.75
C ALA A 98 -3.69 42.48 -16.52
N SER A 99 -4.92 42.54 -15.99
CA SER A 99 -5.35 41.74 -14.84
C SER A 99 -5.37 40.24 -15.17
N ILE A 100 -5.89 39.87 -16.35
CA ILE A 100 -5.89 38.48 -16.84
C ILE A 100 -4.45 37.96 -16.98
N ALA A 101 -3.56 38.74 -17.59
CA ALA A 101 -2.15 38.35 -17.75
C ALA A 101 -1.43 38.17 -16.41
N VAL A 102 -1.74 39.00 -15.41
CA VAL A 102 -1.21 38.85 -14.05
C VAL A 102 -1.75 37.58 -13.38
N GLU A 103 -3.04 37.29 -13.53
CA GLU A 103 -3.65 36.06 -12.97
C GLU A 103 -3.02 34.79 -13.56
N GLU A 104 -2.83 34.76 -14.88
CA GLU A 104 -2.16 33.66 -15.58
C GLU A 104 -0.71 33.49 -15.09
N THR A 105 0.06 34.59 -15.05
CA THR A 105 1.45 34.57 -14.58
C THR A 105 1.57 34.09 -13.13
N LEU A 106 0.67 34.53 -12.25
CA LEU A 106 0.66 34.09 -10.85
C LEU A 106 0.32 32.60 -10.75
N THR A 107 -0.63 32.12 -11.55
CA THR A 107 -1.00 30.70 -11.58
C THR A 107 0.19 29.85 -12.00
N ASP A 108 0.86 30.21 -13.08
CA ASP A 108 2.05 29.50 -13.57
C ASP A 108 3.18 29.50 -12.52
N GLN A 109 3.44 30.66 -11.90
CA GLN A 109 4.46 30.76 -10.87
C GLN A 109 4.12 29.90 -9.64
N LEU A 110 2.86 29.86 -9.22
CA LEU A 110 2.40 29.01 -8.11
C LEU A 110 2.56 27.52 -8.43
N ILE A 111 2.26 27.10 -9.66
CA ILE A 111 2.47 25.72 -10.12
C ILE A 111 3.96 25.38 -10.05
N ILE A 112 4.81 26.21 -10.67
CA ILE A 112 6.26 25.99 -10.73
C ILE A 112 6.88 25.91 -9.32
N GLU A 113 6.56 26.89 -8.45
CA GLU A 113 7.10 26.89 -7.08
C GLU A 113 6.50 25.76 -6.24
N GLY A 114 5.24 25.40 -6.48
CA GLY A 114 4.61 24.24 -5.86
C GLY A 114 5.30 22.92 -6.23
N GLU A 115 5.64 22.73 -7.50
CA GLU A 115 6.36 21.56 -8.00
C GLU A 115 7.80 21.51 -7.48
N LYS A 116 8.53 22.62 -7.51
CA LYS A 116 9.88 22.72 -6.93
C LYS A 116 9.88 22.39 -5.44
N GLY A 117 8.96 23.01 -4.68
CA GLY A 117 8.83 22.78 -3.25
C GLY A 117 8.50 21.32 -2.93
N ARG A 118 7.64 20.67 -3.73
CA ARG A 118 7.35 19.23 -3.62
C ARG A 118 8.60 18.38 -3.89
N ALA A 119 9.33 18.65 -4.97
CA ALA A 119 10.52 17.90 -5.34
C ALA A 119 11.64 18.01 -4.29
N GLU A 120 11.82 19.18 -3.68
CA GLU A 120 12.77 19.37 -2.59
C GLU A 120 12.39 18.58 -1.32
N LEU A 121 11.10 18.61 -0.96
CA LEU A 121 10.57 17.83 0.16
C LEU A 121 10.72 16.32 -0.08
N GLU A 122 10.34 15.85 -1.27
CA GLU A 122 10.46 14.46 -1.69
C GLU A 122 11.91 13.98 -1.57
N LYS A 123 12.87 14.74 -2.13
CA LYS A 123 14.29 14.44 -2.01
C LYS A 123 14.77 14.34 -0.56
N GLY A 124 14.29 15.23 0.31
CA GLY A 124 14.59 15.23 1.74
C GLY A 124 14.06 13.98 2.45
N TYR A 125 12.80 13.64 2.22
CA TYR A 125 12.17 12.44 2.80
C TYR A 125 12.79 11.16 2.26
N ASP A 126 13.07 11.08 0.96
CA ASP A 126 13.72 9.93 0.34
C ASP A 126 15.07 9.61 0.98
N SER A 127 15.87 10.64 1.28
CA SER A 127 17.14 10.43 1.98
C SER A 127 16.95 9.86 3.37
N GLN A 128 15.96 10.35 4.12
CA GLN A 128 15.64 9.84 5.46
C GLN A 128 15.09 8.42 5.40
N ILE A 129 14.21 8.12 4.44
CA ILE A 129 13.64 6.80 4.22
C ILE A 129 14.74 5.79 3.91
N ARG A 130 15.68 6.13 3.00
CA ARG A 130 16.82 5.25 2.68
C ARG A 130 17.69 4.95 3.90
N GLU A 131 17.99 5.98 4.70
CA GLU A 131 18.78 5.82 5.93
C GLU A 131 18.06 4.94 6.95
N HIS A 132 16.78 5.21 7.23
CA HIS A 132 15.99 4.40 8.16
C HIS A 132 15.83 2.95 7.70
N ARG A 133 15.63 2.70 6.39
CA ARG A 133 15.63 1.35 5.82
C ARG A 133 16.98 0.64 6.01
N ALA A 134 18.10 1.35 5.80
CA ALA A 134 19.43 0.81 6.03
C ALA A 134 19.70 0.45 7.49
N GLN A 135 19.29 1.31 8.42
CA GLN A 135 19.39 1.03 9.85
C GLN A 135 18.52 -0.17 10.25
N SER A 136 17.27 -0.22 9.75
CA SER A 136 16.35 -1.34 9.97
C SER A 136 16.96 -2.68 9.52
N ARG A 137 17.59 -2.73 8.33
CA ARG A 137 18.34 -3.93 7.87
C ARG A 137 19.40 -4.39 8.86
N VAL A 138 20.25 -3.46 9.30
CA VAL A 138 21.37 -3.78 10.19
C VAL A 138 20.84 -4.31 11.53
N LEU A 139 19.78 -3.70 12.06
CA LEU A 139 19.14 -4.15 13.29
C LEU A 139 18.47 -5.52 13.13
N ARG A 140 17.74 -5.74 12.03
CA ARG A 140 17.12 -7.04 11.72
C ARG A 140 18.16 -8.14 11.59
N SER A 141 19.24 -7.90 10.85
CA SER A 141 20.33 -8.88 10.70
C SER A 141 20.96 -9.23 12.05
N LYS A 142 21.21 -8.25 12.91
CA LYS A 142 21.71 -8.49 14.28
C LYS A 142 20.71 -9.27 15.14
N ALA A 143 19.41 -9.01 15.01
CA ALA A 143 18.36 -9.72 15.74
C ALA A 143 18.26 -11.18 15.30
N ILE A 144 18.28 -11.44 13.97
CA ILE A 144 18.32 -12.79 13.40
C ILE A 144 19.50 -13.58 13.98
N THR A 145 20.73 -13.03 13.91
CA THR A 145 21.91 -13.71 14.45
C THR A 145 21.78 -14.05 15.94
N ARG A 146 21.24 -13.11 16.75
CA ARG A 146 21.05 -13.36 18.19
C ARG A 146 20.03 -14.46 18.46
N TYR A 147 18.93 -14.50 17.72
CA TYR A 147 17.94 -15.57 17.86
C TYR A 147 18.49 -16.91 17.39
N GLU A 148 19.22 -16.95 16.27
CA GLU A 148 19.90 -18.17 15.80
C GLU A 148 20.91 -18.69 16.83
N ASP A 149 21.69 -17.82 17.45
CA ASP A 149 22.64 -18.20 18.50
C ASP A 149 21.93 -18.68 19.77
N PHE A 150 20.82 -18.07 20.16
CA PHE A 150 19.99 -18.56 21.26
C PHE A 150 19.47 -19.97 20.98
N LEU A 151 18.96 -20.23 19.77
CA LEU A 151 18.41 -21.53 19.38
C LEU A 151 19.47 -22.65 19.34
N LYS A 152 20.74 -22.31 19.04
CA LYS A 152 21.85 -23.28 19.14
C LYS A 152 22.10 -23.75 20.58
N LEU A 153 21.94 -22.84 21.54
CA LEU A 153 22.18 -23.12 22.97
C LEU A 153 20.95 -23.73 23.64
N HIS A 154 19.75 -23.37 23.19
CA HIS A 154 18.47 -23.75 23.76
C HIS A 154 17.51 -24.30 22.68
N PRO A 155 17.80 -25.48 22.09
CA PRO A 155 17.00 -26.01 20.98
C PRO A 155 15.66 -26.62 21.40
N ASN A 156 15.48 -26.99 22.68
CA ASN A 156 14.30 -27.72 23.18
C ASN A 156 13.70 -27.09 24.45
N ASP A 157 13.97 -25.81 24.72
CA ASP A 157 13.39 -25.12 25.88
C ASP A 157 11.92 -24.78 25.58
N ALA A 158 11.01 -25.57 26.14
CA ALA A 158 9.57 -25.42 25.91
C ALA A 158 9.02 -24.03 26.30
N GLY A 159 9.69 -23.29 27.19
CA GLY A 159 9.26 -21.96 27.62
C GLY A 159 9.63 -20.84 26.66
N TRP A 160 10.79 -20.93 25.99
CA TRP A 160 11.34 -19.82 25.20
C TRP A 160 11.59 -20.16 23.74
N THR A 161 11.99 -21.39 23.43
CA THR A 161 12.31 -21.81 22.06
C THR A 161 11.18 -21.55 21.07
N PRO A 162 9.90 -21.93 21.31
CA PRO A 162 8.85 -21.70 20.32
C PRO A 162 8.56 -20.21 20.07
N GLU A 163 8.60 -19.37 21.10
CA GLU A 163 8.45 -17.92 20.98
C GLU A 163 9.58 -17.32 20.12
N ILE A 164 10.82 -17.74 20.38
CA ILE A 164 12.00 -17.26 19.63
C ILE A 164 11.94 -17.71 18.17
N MET A 165 11.54 -18.96 17.91
CA MET A 165 11.38 -19.49 16.56
C MET A 165 10.25 -18.77 15.81
N PHE A 166 9.11 -18.52 16.46
CA PHE A 166 7.99 -17.78 15.90
C PHE A 166 8.43 -16.37 15.49
N ARG A 167 9.07 -15.61 16.39
CA ARG A 167 9.61 -14.27 16.08
C ARG A 167 10.69 -14.30 15.01
N LEU A 168 11.58 -15.29 15.03
CA LEU A 168 12.61 -15.45 14.02
C LEU A 168 11.99 -15.69 12.63
N ALA A 169 10.88 -16.42 12.55
CA ALA A 169 10.14 -16.58 11.30
C ALA A 169 9.63 -15.24 10.76
N GLU A 170 9.13 -14.35 11.63
CA GLU A 170 8.69 -13.00 11.23
C GLU A 170 9.87 -12.15 10.73
N LEU A 171 11.02 -12.20 11.42
CA LEU A 171 12.22 -11.50 10.98
C LEU A 171 12.71 -12.00 9.61
N HIS A 172 12.66 -13.31 9.37
CA HIS A 172 13.00 -13.85 8.05
C HIS A 172 12.01 -13.43 6.97
N PHE A 173 10.72 -13.33 7.30
CA PHE A 173 9.69 -12.85 6.36
C PHE A 173 9.99 -11.41 5.93
N GLU A 174 10.23 -10.51 6.89
CA GLU A 174 10.59 -9.12 6.59
C GLU A 174 11.89 -9.02 5.80
N ALA A 175 12.89 -9.84 6.14
CA ALA A 175 14.16 -9.87 5.42
C ALA A 175 14.00 -10.36 3.98
N SER A 176 13.11 -11.33 3.74
CA SER A 176 12.77 -11.82 2.40
C SER A 176 12.02 -10.78 1.58
N LEU A 177 11.04 -10.08 2.17
CA LEU A 177 10.31 -9.02 1.48
C LEU A 177 11.23 -7.87 1.06
N GLU A 178 12.11 -7.43 1.96
CA GLU A 178 13.09 -6.39 1.63
C GLU A 178 14.12 -6.86 0.59
N ARG A 179 14.53 -8.12 0.64
CA ARG A 179 15.41 -8.70 -0.38
C ARG A 179 14.73 -8.68 -1.74
N TYR A 180 13.46 -9.09 -1.81
CA TYR A 180 12.66 -9.07 -3.02
C TYR A 180 12.51 -7.65 -3.57
N GLN A 181 12.14 -6.66 -2.74
CA GLN A 181 12.04 -5.26 -3.17
C GLN A 181 13.31 -4.76 -3.87
N ARG A 182 14.48 -5.05 -3.31
CA ARG A 182 15.77 -4.67 -3.94
C ARG A 182 16.06 -5.44 -5.23
N GLN A 183 15.66 -6.71 -5.29
CA GLN A 183 15.80 -7.50 -6.51
C GLN A 183 14.89 -6.97 -7.62
N GLU A 184 13.67 -6.58 -7.27
CA GLU A 184 12.70 -5.99 -8.18
C GLU A 184 13.19 -4.63 -8.69
N GLU A 185 13.64 -3.73 -7.81
CA GLU A 185 14.27 -2.46 -8.20
C GLU A 185 15.44 -2.67 -9.18
N ALA A 186 16.35 -3.60 -8.87
CA ALA A 186 17.48 -3.92 -9.74
C ALA A 186 17.05 -4.55 -11.08
N TRP A 187 16.01 -5.39 -11.07
CA TRP A 187 15.43 -5.99 -12.26
C TRP A 187 14.80 -4.94 -13.17
N GLN A 188 14.04 -3.99 -12.61
CA GLN A 188 13.43 -2.87 -13.34
C GLN A 188 14.49 -1.96 -13.97
N GLU A 189 15.55 -1.61 -13.23
CA GLU A 189 16.68 -0.84 -13.77
C GLU A 189 17.35 -1.57 -14.94
N GLN A 190 17.53 -2.89 -14.81
CA GLN A 190 18.10 -3.71 -15.87
C GLN A 190 17.19 -3.75 -17.11
N LEU A 191 15.86 -3.85 -16.93
CA LEU A 191 14.90 -3.79 -18.02
C LEU A 191 14.94 -2.47 -18.76
N ALA A 192 14.90 -1.35 -18.04
CA ALA A 192 14.99 -0.02 -18.63
C ALA A 192 16.28 0.17 -19.43
N ALA A 193 17.41 -0.34 -18.91
CA ALA A 193 18.68 -0.31 -19.63
C ALA A 193 18.66 -1.16 -20.92
N LEU A 194 18.01 -2.33 -20.90
CA LEU A 194 17.85 -3.16 -22.10
C LEU A 194 16.92 -2.51 -23.12
N GLU A 195 15.85 -1.86 -22.67
CA GLU A 195 14.92 -1.13 -23.54
C GLU A 195 15.60 0.06 -24.22
N ALA A 196 16.33 0.89 -23.47
CA ALA A 196 17.09 2.00 -24.02
C ALA A 196 18.12 1.55 -25.09
N ARG A 197 18.77 0.39 -24.88
CA ARG A 197 19.68 -0.19 -25.88
C ARG A 197 18.96 -0.61 -27.16
N LYS A 198 17.75 -1.18 -27.04
CA LYS A 198 16.91 -1.55 -28.19
C LYS A 198 16.47 -0.31 -28.96
N GLU A 199 16.04 0.74 -28.26
CA GLU A 199 15.65 2.02 -28.87
C GLU A 199 16.82 2.71 -29.59
N ALA A 200 18.03 2.58 -29.04
CA ALA A 200 19.26 3.05 -29.68
C ALA A 200 19.67 2.22 -30.92
N GLY A 201 18.93 1.18 -31.28
CA GLY A 201 19.20 0.34 -32.45
C GLY A 201 20.33 -0.66 -32.26
N GLU A 202 20.72 -0.97 -31.01
CA GLU A 202 21.76 -1.94 -30.73
C GLU A 202 21.33 -3.35 -31.19
N GLN A 203 22.20 -4.03 -31.92
CA GLN A 203 21.96 -5.41 -32.36
C GLN A 203 22.40 -6.38 -31.27
N ASN A 204 21.68 -7.50 -31.14
CA ASN A 204 21.94 -8.57 -30.15
C ASN A 204 21.76 -8.13 -28.68
N VAL A 205 20.77 -7.27 -28.39
CA VAL A 205 20.36 -7.02 -27.00
C VAL A 205 19.87 -8.32 -26.38
N PRO A 206 20.41 -8.75 -25.21
CA PRO A 206 19.97 -9.97 -24.55
C PRO A 206 18.48 -9.96 -24.19
N ASP A 207 17.89 -11.14 -24.09
CA ASP A 207 16.55 -11.30 -23.54
C ASP A 207 16.50 -10.83 -22.08
N PRO A 208 15.35 -10.28 -21.64
CA PRO A 208 15.20 -9.84 -20.27
C PRO A 208 15.39 -11.01 -19.30
N PRO A 209 16.04 -10.78 -18.14
CA PRO A 209 16.13 -11.80 -17.10
C PRO A 209 14.74 -12.15 -16.55
N THR A 210 14.60 -13.34 -15.97
CA THR A 210 13.38 -13.75 -15.27
C THR A 210 13.07 -12.79 -14.13
N PRO A 211 11.80 -12.38 -13.93
CA PRO A 211 11.41 -11.59 -12.77
C PRO A 211 11.80 -12.29 -11.47
N PRO A 212 12.25 -11.55 -10.44
CA PRO A 212 12.47 -12.13 -9.13
C PRO A 212 11.14 -12.60 -8.52
N SER A 213 11.22 -13.53 -7.56
CA SER A 213 10.09 -13.95 -6.74
C SER A 213 10.46 -13.88 -5.26
N VAL A 214 9.46 -13.78 -4.39
CA VAL A 214 9.70 -13.75 -2.94
C VAL A 214 10.01 -15.17 -2.44
N ASP A 215 11.02 -15.30 -1.57
CA ASP A 215 11.39 -16.58 -0.94
C ASP A 215 11.03 -16.61 0.55
N TYR A 216 9.91 -17.24 0.89
CA TYR A 216 9.43 -17.39 2.27
C TYR A 216 9.87 -18.70 2.93
N LYS A 217 10.72 -19.51 2.28
CA LYS A 217 11.07 -20.87 2.74
C LYS A 217 11.50 -20.90 4.20
N ARG A 218 12.39 -19.99 4.60
CA ARG A 218 12.94 -19.97 5.96
C ARG A 218 11.87 -19.68 7.03
N SER A 219 10.93 -18.78 6.73
CA SER A 219 9.82 -18.48 7.63
C SER A 219 8.87 -19.68 7.77
N ILE A 220 8.52 -20.31 6.65
CA ILE A 220 7.65 -21.50 6.61
C ILE A 220 8.29 -22.65 7.39
N GLU A 221 9.59 -22.92 7.19
CA GLU A 221 10.33 -23.96 7.93
C GLU A 221 10.28 -23.75 9.44
N LEU A 222 10.50 -22.51 9.91
CA LEU A 222 10.48 -22.19 11.33
C LEU A 222 9.07 -22.33 11.92
N LEU A 223 8.04 -21.86 11.21
CA LEU A 223 6.65 -22.00 11.65
C LEU A 223 6.22 -23.47 11.72
N SER A 224 6.57 -24.27 10.70
CA SER A 224 6.34 -25.72 10.68
C SER A 224 7.03 -26.41 11.87
N GLN A 225 8.28 -26.05 12.17
CA GLN A 225 8.99 -26.60 13.33
C GLN A 225 8.36 -26.19 14.66
N VAL A 226 7.85 -24.97 14.80
CA VAL A 226 7.15 -24.52 16.02
C VAL A 226 5.92 -25.39 16.27
N VAL A 227 5.05 -25.53 15.27
CA VAL A 227 3.77 -26.24 15.44
C VAL A 227 3.95 -27.75 15.62
N SER A 228 4.98 -28.34 15.00
CA SER A 228 5.28 -29.78 15.16
C SER A 228 6.08 -30.09 16.43
N GLY A 229 7.00 -29.21 16.83
CA GLY A 229 7.91 -29.45 17.97
C GLY A 229 7.33 -29.02 19.32
N PHE A 230 6.41 -28.05 19.34
CA PHE A 230 5.90 -27.43 20.56
C PHE A 230 4.36 -27.34 20.53
N PRO A 231 3.64 -28.48 20.64
CA PRO A 231 2.17 -28.51 20.51
C PRO A 231 1.42 -27.66 21.55
N ASP A 232 2.01 -27.46 22.73
CA ASP A 232 1.42 -26.66 23.82
C ASP A 232 1.71 -25.14 23.72
N TYR A 233 2.41 -24.70 22.67
CA TYR A 233 2.72 -23.27 22.49
C TYR A 233 1.46 -22.46 22.20
N SER A 234 1.26 -21.38 22.96
CA SER A 234 0.01 -20.61 22.97
C SER A 234 -0.31 -19.90 21.67
N LEU A 235 0.69 -19.65 20.81
CA LEU A 235 0.52 -18.97 19.52
C LEU A 235 0.62 -19.94 18.33
N ASN A 236 0.36 -21.23 18.54
CA ASN A 236 0.32 -22.21 17.44
C ASN A 236 -0.79 -21.92 16.43
N ASP A 237 -1.91 -21.33 16.86
CA ASP A 237 -2.95 -20.84 15.96
C ASP A 237 -2.44 -19.71 15.05
N ALA A 238 -1.76 -18.69 15.61
CA ALA A 238 -1.12 -17.63 14.83
C ALA A 238 -0.03 -18.17 13.90
N ALA A 239 0.75 -19.15 14.34
CA ALA A 239 1.79 -19.79 13.55
C ALA A 239 1.21 -20.54 12.33
N LEU A 240 0.15 -21.32 12.53
CA LEU A 240 -0.55 -22.02 11.45
C LEU A 240 -1.23 -21.06 10.47
N TYR A 241 -1.88 -20.01 10.98
CA TYR A 241 -2.48 -18.98 10.14
C TYR A 241 -1.41 -18.28 9.28
N ARG A 242 -0.33 -17.80 9.91
CA ARG A 242 0.78 -17.13 9.20
C ARG A 242 1.44 -18.04 8.18
N MET A 243 1.64 -19.32 8.50
CA MET A 243 2.18 -20.30 7.56
C MET A 243 1.23 -20.52 6.38
N GLY A 244 -0.08 -20.58 6.61
CA GLY A 244 -1.09 -20.68 5.54
C GLY A 244 -1.03 -19.52 4.57
N VAL A 245 -0.93 -18.29 5.07
CA VAL A 245 -0.80 -17.07 4.24
C VAL A 245 0.50 -17.09 3.43
N LEU A 246 1.64 -17.40 4.05
CA LEU A 246 2.93 -17.44 3.33
C LEU A 246 2.96 -18.54 2.26
N LEU A 247 2.33 -19.69 2.51
CA LEU A 247 2.18 -20.76 1.52
C LEU A 247 1.27 -20.33 0.37
N TYR A 248 0.19 -19.58 0.64
CA TYR A 248 -0.69 -19.03 -0.38
C TYR A 248 0.07 -18.06 -1.28
N GLU A 249 0.80 -17.10 -0.70
CA GLU A 249 1.62 -16.14 -1.45
C GLU A 249 2.76 -16.81 -2.25
N SER A 250 3.19 -18.01 -1.83
CA SER A 250 4.18 -18.82 -2.55
C SER A 250 3.55 -19.75 -3.60
N GLU A 251 2.25 -19.60 -3.88
CA GLU A 251 1.46 -20.46 -4.80
C GLU A 251 1.42 -21.94 -4.40
N GLN A 252 1.69 -22.26 -3.13
CA GLN A 252 1.60 -23.61 -2.57
C GLN A 252 0.20 -23.85 -2.00
N PHE A 253 -0.82 -23.80 -2.86
CA PHE A 253 -2.23 -23.76 -2.47
C PHE A 253 -2.70 -24.96 -1.64
N ASP A 254 -2.28 -26.19 -1.98
CA ASP A 254 -2.65 -27.39 -1.21
C ASP A 254 -2.05 -27.36 0.21
N ALA A 255 -0.79 -26.95 0.33
CA ALA A 255 -0.12 -26.81 1.63
C ALA A 255 -0.74 -25.65 2.44
N SER A 256 -1.08 -24.54 1.78
CA SER A 256 -1.78 -23.41 2.37
C SER A 256 -3.11 -23.84 2.98
N ARG A 257 -3.96 -24.52 2.20
CA ARG A 257 -5.25 -25.06 2.66
C ARG A 257 -5.06 -25.97 3.87
N GLN A 258 -4.09 -26.88 3.81
CA GLN A 258 -3.82 -27.78 4.93
C GLN A 258 -3.32 -27.05 6.18
N SER A 259 -2.57 -25.96 6.04
CA SER A 259 -2.16 -25.13 7.19
C SER A 259 -3.38 -24.50 7.88
N PHE A 260 -4.33 -23.97 7.10
CA PHE A 260 -5.59 -23.45 7.64
C PHE A 260 -6.44 -24.56 8.25
N LEU A 261 -6.51 -25.75 7.64
CA LEU A 261 -7.22 -26.91 8.19
C LEU A 261 -6.58 -27.46 9.45
N ALA A 262 -5.26 -27.40 9.59
CA ALA A 262 -4.60 -27.77 10.84
C ALA A 262 -5.01 -26.83 12.00
N LEU A 263 -5.39 -25.59 11.69
CA LEU A 263 -5.94 -24.62 12.66
C LEU A 263 -7.42 -24.89 12.93
N THR A 264 -8.25 -25.02 11.90
CA THR A 264 -9.71 -25.06 12.02
C THR A 264 -10.29 -26.47 12.22
N CYS A 265 -9.55 -27.49 11.82
CA CYS A 265 -9.91 -28.91 11.84
C CYS A 265 -8.73 -29.78 12.31
N SER A 266 -8.08 -29.33 13.39
CA SER A 266 -6.90 -29.96 14.01
C SER A 266 -7.08 -31.44 14.38
N ASN A 267 -8.32 -31.89 14.58
CA ASN A 267 -8.64 -33.29 14.86
C ASN A 267 -8.56 -34.21 13.64
N ARG A 268 -8.45 -33.66 12.42
CA ARG A 268 -8.39 -34.43 11.16
C ARG A 268 -7.15 -34.12 10.35
N TYR A 269 -6.66 -32.88 10.37
CA TYR A 269 -5.55 -32.43 9.53
C TYR A 269 -4.37 -31.99 10.40
N ALA A 270 -3.18 -32.49 10.05
CA ALA A 270 -1.93 -32.07 10.66
C ALA A 270 -1.32 -30.91 9.85
N ALA A 271 -0.46 -30.12 10.51
CA ALA A 271 0.32 -29.09 9.84
C ALA A 271 1.13 -29.67 8.67
N PRO A 272 1.30 -28.94 7.56
CA PRO A 272 2.21 -29.34 6.48
C PRO A 272 3.63 -29.56 6.99
N ASN A 273 4.24 -30.68 6.58
CA ASN A 273 5.66 -30.93 6.73
C ASN A 273 6.46 -29.95 5.85
N PRO A 274 7.71 -29.62 6.19
CA PRO A 274 8.55 -28.73 5.38
C PRO A 274 8.81 -29.23 3.95
N ASP A 275 8.70 -30.53 3.72
CA ASP A 275 8.85 -31.19 2.41
C ASP A 275 7.51 -31.46 1.71
N PHE A 276 6.40 -31.01 2.31
CA PHE A 276 5.02 -31.22 1.85
C PHE A 276 4.61 -32.69 1.68
N SER A 277 5.33 -33.63 2.29
CA SER A 277 5.09 -35.08 2.17
C SER A 277 3.72 -35.55 2.68
N ASN A 278 3.11 -34.78 3.59
CA ASN A 278 1.81 -35.08 4.20
C ASN A 278 0.67 -34.19 3.69
N VAL A 279 0.88 -33.45 2.59
CA VAL A 279 -0.12 -32.51 2.06
C VAL A 279 -1.23 -33.27 1.33
N VAL A 280 -2.48 -32.95 1.65
CA VAL A 280 -3.69 -33.52 1.03
C VAL A 280 -4.06 -32.72 -0.23
N PRO A 281 -4.03 -33.33 -1.42
CA PRO A 281 -4.39 -32.66 -2.67
C PRO A 281 -5.87 -32.24 -2.70
N SER A 282 -6.18 -31.14 -3.38
CA SER A 282 -7.53 -30.56 -3.47
C SER A 282 -8.58 -31.57 -3.95
N GLY A 283 -8.26 -32.35 -4.99
CA GLY A 283 -9.16 -33.36 -5.55
C GLY A 283 -9.52 -34.53 -4.62
N SER A 284 -8.94 -34.61 -3.42
CA SER A 284 -9.26 -35.62 -2.42
C SER A 284 -10.48 -35.27 -1.58
N PHE A 285 -10.85 -33.98 -1.50
CA PHE A 285 -11.91 -33.50 -0.62
C PHE A 285 -13.30 -33.80 -1.20
N ARG A 286 -14.25 -34.11 -0.31
CA ARG A 286 -15.64 -34.46 -0.61
C ARG A 286 -16.59 -33.71 0.32
N THR A 287 -17.85 -33.62 -0.09
CA THR A 287 -18.93 -33.13 0.79
C THR A 287 -18.92 -33.89 2.11
N GLY A 288 -18.95 -33.14 3.22
CA GLY A 288 -18.93 -33.72 4.56
C GLY A 288 -17.52 -33.89 5.16
N ASP A 289 -16.43 -33.63 4.41
CA ASP A 289 -15.07 -33.71 4.98
C ASP A 289 -14.77 -32.66 6.05
N TYR A 290 -15.60 -31.62 6.14
CA TYR A 290 -15.53 -30.62 7.21
C TYR A 290 -16.51 -30.87 8.37
N GLU A 291 -17.33 -31.93 8.28
CA GLU A 291 -18.21 -32.30 9.39
C GLU A 291 -17.41 -32.70 10.62
N ASN A 292 -17.87 -32.23 11.78
CA ASN A 292 -17.28 -32.50 13.08
C ASN A 292 -15.82 -32.03 13.24
N CYS A 293 -15.38 -31.07 12.41
CA CYS A 293 -14.10 -30.39 12.59
C CYS A 293 -14.04 -29.65 13.94
N LYS A 294 -12.90 -29.77 14.60
CA LYS A 294 -12.58 -29.09 15.85
C LYS A 294 -11.31 -28.27 15.65
N ALA A 295 -11.46 -26.96 15.86
CA ALA A 295 -10.33 -26.04 15.82
C ALA A 295 -9.32 -26.36 16.93
N LEU A 296 -8.04 -26.08 16.66
CA LEU A 296 -6.95 -26.20 17.62
C LEU A 296 -7.25 -25.40 18.89
N ASN A 297 -7.70 -24.17 18.71
CA ASN A 297 -8.23 -23.30 19.76
C ASN A 297 -9.56 -22.70 19.28
N PRO A 298 -10.71 -23.09 19.85
CA PRO A 298 -12.02 -22.59 19.41
C PRO A 298 -12.25 -21.10 19.71
N LYS A 299 -11.39 -20.47 20.51
CA LYS A 299 -11.43 -19.03 20.80
C LYS A 299 -10.43 -18.21 19.99
N SER A 300 -9.72 -18.84 19.06
CA SER A 300 -8.74 -18.14 18.24
C SER A 300 -9.44 -17.19 17.26
N ASP A 301 -8.94 -15.96 17.16
CA ASP A 301 -9.46 -14.94 16.25
C ASP A 301 -9.27 -15.35 14.77
N PHE A 302 -8.35 -16.28 14.49
CA PHE A 302 -8.04 -16.75 13.14
C PHE A 302 -9.01 -17.83 12.62
N VAL A 303 -9.89 -18.39 13.44
CA VAL A 303 -10.74 -19.53 13.03
C VAL A 303 -11.68 -19.15 11.89
N ALA A 304 -12.39 -18.03 12.02
CA ALA A 304 -13.37 -17.60 11.03
C ALA A 304 -12.70 -17.26 9.69
N GLU A 305 -11.59 -16.50 9.73
CA GLU A 305 -10.84 -16.16 8.52
C GLU A 305 -10.20 -17.41 7.89
N SER A 306 -9.65 -18.33 8.68
CA SER A 306 -9.05 -19.55 8.14
C SER A 306 -10.08 -20.42 7.40
N TRP A 307 -11.32 -20.48 7.89
CA TRP A 307 -12.40 -21.14 7.14
C TRP A 307 -12.74 -20.41 5.84
N LEU A 308 -12.79 -19.06 5.86
CA LEU A 308 -12.96 -18.27 4.64
C LEU A 308 -11.86 -18.59 3.61
N ARG A 309 -10.59 -18.63 4.04
CA ARG A 309 -9.45 -18.98 3.18
C ARG A 309 -9.54 -20.38 2.59
N VAL A 310 -10.00 -21.36 3.38
CA VAL A 310 -10.25 -22.73 2.88
C VAL A 310 -11.31 -22.73 1.79
N GLY A 311 -12.41 -21.98 1.98
CA GLY A 311 -13.46 -21.84 0.97
C GLY A 311 -12.97 -21.14 -0.31
N GLU A 312 -12.21 -20.05 -0.19
CA GLU A 312 -11.56 -19.37 -1.33
C GLU A 312 -10.67 -20.33 -2.12
N LEU A 313 -9.84 -21.11 -1.42
CA LEU A 313 -8.93 -22.08 -2.03
C LEU A 313 -9.66 -23.22 -2.78
N HIS A 314 -10.86 -23.59 -2.36
CA HIS A 314 -11.70 -24.54 -3.12
C HIS A 314 -12.39 -23.87 -4.30
N TYR A 315 -12.89 -22.65 -4.09
CA TYR A 315 -13.54 -21.87 -5.13
C TYR A 315 -12.60 -21.62 -6.32
N ASP A 316 -11.33 -21.28 -6.06
CA ASP A 316 -10.32 -20.98 -7.07
C ASP A 316 -9.98 -22.17 -7.99
N VAL A 317 -10.27 -23.41 -7.54
CA VAL A 317 -10.03 -24.65 -8.31
C VAL A 317 -11.34 -25.34 -8.75
N ASP A 318 -12.46 -24.62 -8.75
CA ASP A 318 -13.80 -25.09 -9.14
C ASP A 318 -14.34 -26.27 -8.29
N GLU A 319 -13.88 -26.39 -7.04
CA GLU A 319 -14.35 -27.39 -6.08
C GLU A 319 -15.52 -26.81 -5.25
N TYR A 320 -16.69 -26.65 -5.88
CA TYR A 320 -17.84 -25.98 -5.23
C TYR A 320 -18.53 -26.81 -4.14
N ASP A 321 -18.45 -28.14 -4.19
CA ASP A 321 -19.08 -28.99 -3.17
C ASP A 321 -18.36 -28.94 -1.81
N PRO A 322 -17.00 -28.86 -1.75
CA PRO A 322 -16.28 -28.58 -0.50
C PRO A 322 -16.17 -27.10 -0.09
N ALA A 323 -16.32 -26.14 -1.02
CA ALA A 323 -16.23 -24.70 -0.74
C ALA A 323 -17.33 -24.19 0.21
#